data_AF-A0A0A7KGT4-F1
#
_entry.id   AF-A0A0A7KGT4-F1
#
_cell.length_a   1.000
_cell.length_b   1.000
_cell.length_c   1.000
_cell.angle_alpha   90.00
_cell.angle_beta   90.00
_cell.angle_gamma   90.00
#
_symmetry.space_group_name_H-M   'P 1'
#
loop_
_entity.id
_entity.type
_entity.pdbx_description
1 polymer ?
#
loop_
_entity_poly.entity_id
_entity_poly.type
_entity_poly.pdbx_seq_one_letter_code
_entity_poly.pdbx_strand_id
1 'polypeptide(L)'
;MYLTIISSGERNWNALVPELHCVVTASNREELLKLAGESIAVALEDRPHHIAQIQSLEDLGTDLRADLDGSEEIVFLNPAPMNPVSLEIEHALNNAQVSQAELARRIGSSRSAVNRLVNPFYWGHSLDVLRRVAEALGSEVQVKFAAKAS
;
A
#
# COMPACT_ATOMS: atom_id res chain seq x y z
N MET A 1 -3.76 -7.80 12.26
CA MET A 1 -2.29 -7.73 12.28
C MET A 1 -1.76 -8.97 11.60
N TYR A 2 -0.65 -8.86 10.87
CA TYR A 2 -0.04 -9.95 10.11
C TYR A 2 1.34 -10.24 10.68
N LEU A 3 1.65 -11.52 10.87
CA LEU A 3 2.97 -11.96 11.31
C LEU A 3 3.98 -11.69 10.19
N THR A 4 5.04 -10.96 10.53
CA THR A 4 6.13 -10.61 9.64
C THR A 4 7.45 -11.11 10.24
N ILE A 5 8.16 -11.92 9.49
CA ILE A 5 9.48 -12.45 9.84
C ILE A 5 10.52 -11.51 9.24
N ILE A 6 11.40 -10.97 10.08
CA ILE A 6 12.44 -10.03 9.67
C ILE A 6 13.81 -10.69 9.85
N SER A 7 14.63 -10.66 8.81
CA SER A 7 16.02 -11.06 8.86
C SER A 7 16.94 -9.91 8.46
N SER A 8 18.07 -9.78 9.15
CA SER A 8 19.12 -8.82 8.80
C SER A 8 20.29 -9.55 8.16
N GLY A 9 20.64 -9.18 6.93
CA GLY A 9 21.90 -9.59 6.30
C GLY A 9 22.99 -8.54 6.47
N GLU A 10 24.19 -8.82 5.93
CA GLU A 10 25.35 -7.90 6.03
C GLU A 10 25.11 -6.51 5.42
N ARG A 11 24.20 -6.40 4.44
CA ARG A 11 23.98 -5.15 3.68
C ARG A 11 22.52 -4.70 3.63
N ASN A 12 21.58 -5.61 3.85
CA ASN A 12 20.16 -5.35 3.65
C ASN A 12 19.35 -6.03 4.75
N TRP A 13 18.15 -5.50 4.95
CA TRP A 13 17.11 -6.12 5.76
C TRP A 13 16.07 -6.77 4.84
N ASN A 14 15.52 -7.90 5.26
CA ASN A 14 14.45 -8.59 4.54
C ASN A 14 13.27 -8.83 5.47
N ALA A 15 12.07 -8.74 4.92
CA ALA A 15 10.82 -9.06 5.60
C ALA A 15 10.03 -10.03 4.74
N LEU A 16 9.52 -11.08 5.37
CA LEU A 16 8.56 -12.02 4.78
C LEU A 16 7.26 -11.92 5.58
N VAL A 17 6.14 -11.73 4.89
CA VAL A 17 4.79 -11.89 5.43
C VAL A 17 4.25 -13.20 4.86
N PRO A 18 4.40 -14.34 5.57
CA PRO A 18 4.18 -15.66 4.98
C PRO A 18 2.77 -15.84 4.45
N GLU A 19 1.79 -15.35 5.19
CA GLU A 19 0.37 -15.50 4.88
C GLU A 19 -0.05 -14.80 3.59
N LEU A 20 0.56 -13.65 3.30
CA LEU A 20 0.27 -12.86 2.10
C LEU A 20 1.31 -13.10 0.99
N HIS A 21 2.31 -13.95 1.23
CA HIS A 21 3.46 -14.17 0.36
C HIS A 21 4.18 -12.87 -0.05
N CYS A 22 4.18 -11.86 0.83
CA CYS A 22 4.89 -10.61 0.57
C CYS A 22 6.36 -10.75 0.99
N VAL A 23 7.27 -10.39 0.09
CA VAL A 23 8.70 -10.30 0.39
C VAL A 23 9.16 -8.88 0.10
N VAL A 24 9.83 -8.27 1.09
CA VAL A 24 10.31 -6.89 1.03
C VAL A 24 11.77 -6.85 1.45
N THR A 25 12.56 -6.04 0.76
CA THR A 25 13.97 -5.80 1.09
C THR A 25 14.19 -4.29 1.20
N ALA A 26 14.96 -3.86 2.20
CA ALA A 26 15.31 -2.47 2.40
C ALA A 26 16.73 -2.28 2.94
N SER A 27 17.25 -1.07 2.82
CA SER A 27 18.60 -0.71 3.30
C SER A 27 18.70 -0.68 4.82
N ASN A 28 17.59 -0.42 5.49
CA ASN A 28 17.49 -0.30 6.94
C ASN A 28 16.13 -0.81 7.43
N ARG A 29 16.08 -1.10 8.74
CA ARG A 29 14.90 -1.67 9.38
C ARG A 29 13.67 -0.77 9.34
N GLU A 30 13.82 0.55 9.50
CA GLU A 30 12.69 1.48 9.51
C GLU A 30 11.99 1.50 8.14
N GLU A 31 12.77 1.64 7.07
CA GLU A 31 12.29 1.55 5.70
C GLU A 31 11.65 0.19 5.40
N LEU A 32 12.25 -0.90 5.90
CA LEU A 32 11.71 -2.24 5.77
C LEU A 32 10.29 -2.35 6.36
N LEU A 33 10.12 -1.90 7.60
CA LEU A 33 8.83 -1.96 8.29
C LEU A 33 7.76 -1.16 7.56
N LYS A 34 8.14 0.02 7.07
CA LYS A 34 7.26 0.86 6.25
C LYS A 34 6.82 0.12 4.99
N LEU A 35 7.78 -0.35 4.18
CA LEU A 35 7.50 -1.03 2.91
C LEU A 35 6.75 -2.36 3.11
N ALA A 36 7.01 -3.08 4.21
CA ALA A 36 6.25 -4.27 4.58
C ALA A 36 4.79 -3.93 4.89
N GLY A 37 4.52 -2.89 5.68
CA GLY A 37 3.17 -2.40 5.93
C GLY A 37 2.43 -1.98 4.65
N GLU A 38 3.12 -1.27 3.75
CA GLU A 38 2.59 -0.89 2.43
C GLU A 38 2.28 -2.13 1.56
N SER A 39 3.17 -3.12 1.54
CA SER A 39 2.98 -4.36 0.78
C SER A 39 1.81 -5.19 1.31
N ILE A 40 1.63 -5.25 2.63
CA ILE A 40 0.46 -5.88 3.27
C ILE A 40 -0.82 -5.19 2.79
N ALA A 41 -0.85 -3.86 2.77
CA ALA A 41 -2.04 -3.12 2.35
C ALA A 41 -2.40 -3.38 0.89
N VAL A 42 -1.42 -3.34 -0.01
CA VAL A 42 -1.61 -3.66 -1.43
C VAL A 42 -2.10 -5.09 -1.62
N ALA A 43 -1.52 -6.06 -0.91
CA ALA A 43 -1.93 -7.46 -1.01
C ALA A 43 -3.39 -7.71 -0.55
N LEU A 44 -3.93 -6.83 0.30
CA LEU A 44 -5.29 -6.91 0.82
C LEU A 44 -6.30 -6.09 0.02
N GLU A 45 -5.85 -5.23 -0.89
CA GLU A 45 -6.74 -4.39 -1.71
C GLU A 45 -7.75 -5.24 -2.49
N ASP A 46 -7.29 -6.33 -3.11
CA ASP A 46 -8.15 -7.29 -3.82
C ASP A 46 -8.86 -8.29 -2.89
N ARG A 47 -8.57 -8.26 -1.59
CA ARG A 47 -9.04 -9.24 -0.59
C ARG A 47 -9.45 -8.57 0.73
N PRO A 48 -10.39 -7.62 0.74
CA PRO A 48 -10.67 -6.77 1.91
C PRO A 48 -11.23 -7.52 3.13
N HIS A 49 -11.77 -8.72 2.94
CA HIS A 49 -12.31 -9.57 4.01
C HIS A 49 -11.32 -10.67 4.46
N HIS A 50 -10.07 -10.60 4.03
CA HIS A 50 -9.06 -11.56 4.47
C HIS A 50 -8.75 -11.37 5.96
N ILE A 51 -8.89 -12.44 6.72
CA ILE A 51 -8.64 -12.48 8.16
C ILE A 51 -7.32 -13.23 8.38
N ALA A 52 -6.41 -12.61 9.12
CA ALA A 52 -5.13 -13.21 9.47
C ALA A 52 -5.32 -14.54 10.22
N GLN A 53 -4.73 -15.62 9.69
CA GLN A 53 -4.76 -16.97 10.25
C GLN A 53 -3.52 -17.25 11.09
N ILE A 54 -2.38 -16.64 10.76
CA ILE A 54 -1.11 -16.87 11.45
C ILE A 54 -1.00 -15.88 12.61
N GLN A 55 -1.22 -16.35 13.84
CA GLN A 55 -1.20 -15.52 15.07
C GLN A 55 0.08 -15.70 15.88
N SER A 56 0.89 -16.70 15.55
CA SER A 56 2.13 -17.03 16.24
C SER A 56 3.10 -17.80 15.32
N LEU A 57 4.34 -17.98 15.76
CA LEU A 57 5.28 -18.89 15.10
C LEU A 57 4.76 -20.33 15.05
N GLU A 58 3.87 -20.73 15.96
CA GLU A 58 3.33 -22.09 16.00
C GLU A 58 2.39 -22.39 14.83
N ASP A 59 1.76 -21.36 14.30
CA ASP A 59 0.82 -21.43 13.18
C ASP A 59 1.53 -21.45 11.82
N LEU A 60 2.85 -21.25 11.77
CA LEU A 60 3.63 -21.33 10.55
C LEU A 60 3.72 -22.78 10.05
N GLY A 61 3.75 -22.95 8.72
CA GLY A 61 4.01 -24.24 8.09
C GLY A 61 5.34 -24.84 8.55
N THR A 62 5.39 -26.17 8.68
CA THR A 62 6.55 -26.90 9.20
C THR A 62 7.83 -26.61 8.43
N ASP A 63 7.74 -26.44 7.12
CA ASP A 63 8.88 -26.20 6.24
C ASP A 63 9.50 -24.83 6.53
N LEU A 64 8.66 -23.78 6.57
CA LEU A 64 9.13 -22.43 6.86
C LEU A 64 9.72 -22.32 8.28
N ARG A 65 9.13 -23.02 9.25
CA ARG A 65 9.66 -23.04 10.64
C ARG A 65 11.02 -23.73 10.72
N ALA A 66 11.26 -24.76 9.90
CA ALA A 66 12.53 -25.48 9.88
C ALA A 66 13.66 -24.65 9.26
N ASP A 67 13.31 -23.71 8.36
CA ASP A 67 14.27 -22.79 7.73
C ASP A 67 14.67 -21.62 8.64
N LEU A 68 13.95 -21.36 9.74
CA LEU A 68 14.30 -20.33 10.71
C LEU A 68 15.44 -20.82 11.62
N ASP A 69 16.52 -20.04 11.68
CA ASP A 69 17.65 -20.35 12.55
C ASP A 69 17.56 -19.71 13.95
N GLY A 70 16.51 -18.92 14.18
CA GLY A 70 16.22 -18.24 15.44
C GLY A 70 16.86 -16.87 15.59
N SER A 71 17.60 -16.40 14.56
CA SER A 71 18.12 -15.04 14.50
C SER A 71 17.10 -14.02 14.00
N GLU A 72 15.95 -14.48 13.50
CA GLU A 72 14.92 -13.64 12.94
C GLU A 72 14.13 -12.89 14.01
N GLU A 73 13.79 -11.64 13.71
CA GLU A 73 12.87 -10.85 14.51
C GLU A 73 11.44 -11.09 14.04
N ILE A 74 10.54 -11.44 14.96
CA ILE A 74 9.11 -11.61 14.66
C ILE A 74 8.35 -10.37 15.12
N VAL A 75 7.70 -9.71 14.17
CA VAL A 75 6.85 -8.55 14.43
C VAL A 75 5.46 -8.76 13.84
N PHE A 76 4.48 -8.08 14.43
CA PHE A 76 3.13 -8.07 13.90
C PHE A 76 2.82 -6.69 13.33
N LEU A 77 2.56 -6.62 12.02
CA LEU A 77 2.31 -5.37 11.33
C LEU A 77 0.83 -5.21 11.00
N ASN A 78 0.36 -3.97 11.06
CA ASN A 78 -0.90 -3.59 10.44
C ASN A 78 -0.65 -3.20 8.97
N PRO A 79 -1.63 -3.42 8.09
CA PRO A 79 -1.59 -2.81 6.76
C PRO A 79 -1.40 -1.30 6.90
N ALA A 80 -0.52 -0.72 6.08
CA ALA A 80 -0.39 0.73 6.03
C ALA A 80 -1.72 1.35 5.58
N PRO A 81 -2.12 2.51 6.15
CA PRO A 81 -3.33 3.18 5.71
C PRO A 81 -3.14 3.65 4.26
N MET A 82 -4.05 3.23 3.38
CA MET A 82 -4.12 3.71 2.01
C MET A 82 -4.96 4.99 1.96
N ASN A 83 -4.52 5.97 1.19
CA ASN A 83 -5.22 7.22 0.99
C ASN A 83 -6.43 6.98 0.07
N PRO A 84 -7.67 7.15 0.57
CA PRO A 84 -8.87 6.96 -0.23
C PRO A 84 -8.96 7.91 -1.43
N VAL A 85 -8.29 9.08 -1.37
CA VAL A 85 -8.25 10.02 -2.50
C VAL A 85 -7.46 9.45 -3.67
N SER A 86 -6.32 8.81 -3.41
CA SER A 86 -5.52 8.16 -4.47
C SER A 86 -6.30 7.02 -5.12
N LEU A 87 -6.94 6.19 -4.29
CA LEU A 87 -7.78 5.08 -4.74
C LEU A 87 -8.95 5.56 -5.60
N GLU A 88 -9.61 6.65 -5.18
CA GLU A 88 -10.71 7.23 -5.96
C GLU A 88 -10.25 7.76 -7.32
N ILE A 89 -9.05 8.36 -7.41
CA ILE A 89 -8.49 8.80 -8.69
C ILE A 89 -8.20 7.59 -9.58
N GLU A 90 -7.63 6.53 -9.04
CA GLU A 90 -7.37 5.29 -9.79
C GLU A 90 -8.67 4.65 -10.29
N HIS A 91 -9.69 4.54 -9.45
CA HIS A 91 -11.01 4.07 -9.85
C HIS A 91 -11.64 4.95 -10.93
N ALA A 92 -11.56 6.28 -10.80
CA ALA A 92 -12.09 7.20 -11.80
C ALA A 92 -11.38 7.05 -13.16
N LEU A 93 -10.06 6.84 -13.14
CA LEU A 93 -9.28 6.55 -14.35
C LEU A 93 -9.71 5.23 -15.01
N ASN A 94 -9.87 4.17 -14.21
CA ASN A 94 -10.32 2.87 -14.68
C ASN A 94 -11.72 2.93 -15.30
N ASN A 95 -12.66 3.60 -14.62
CA ASN A 95 -14.04 3.79 -15.08
C ASN A 95 -14.11 4.62 -16.38
N ALA A 96 -13.26 5.64 -16.52
CA ALA A 96 -13.16 6.46 -17.72
C ALA A 96 -12.33 5.79 -18.84
N GLN A 97 -11.71 4.62 -18.59
CA GLN A 97 -10.75 3.96 -19.47
C GLN A 97 -9.59 4.89 -19.90
N VAL A 98 -9.15 5.76 -18.99
CA VAL A 98 -8.08 6.73 -19.21
C VAL A 98 -6.80 6.25 -18.54
N SER A 99 -5.73 6.10 -19.32
CA SER A 99 -4.41 5.78 -18.74
C SER A 99 -3.83 6.97 -17.95
N GLN A 100 -2.98 6.70 -16.97
CA GLN A 100 -2.24 7.74 -16.23
C GLN A 100 -1.43 8.66 -17.16
N ALA A 101 -0.86 8.11 -18.24
CA ALA A 101 -0.12 8.88 -19.22
C ALA A 101 -1.03 9.84 -20.00
N GLU A 102 -2.26 9.41 -20.30
CA GLU A 102 -3.26 10.26 -20.94
C GLU A 102 -3.77 11.35 -19.98
N LEU A 103 -4.03 11.01 -18.71
CA LEU A 103 -4.37 12.01 -17.70
C LEU A 103 -3.29 13.09 -17.61
N ALA A 104 -2.01 12.69 -17.56
CA ALA A 104 -0.87 13.61 -17.51
C ALA A 104 -0.90 14.61 -18.68
N ARG A 105 -1.24 14.15 -19.89
CA ARG A 105 -1.41 15.02 -21.07
C ARG A 105 -2.57 15.99 -20.88
N ARG A 106 -3.76 15.51 -20.49
CA ARG A 106 -4.97 16.32 -20.34
C ARG A 106 -4.81 17.44 -19.31
N ILE A 107 -4.17 17.14 -18.18
CA ILE A 107 -3.97 18.14 -17.11
C ILE A 107 -2.69 18.95 -17.28
N GLY A 108 -1.88 18.72 -18.32
CA GLY A 108 -0.60 19.43 -18.53
C GLY A 108 0.42 19.18 -17.40
N SER A 109 0.60 17.92 -17.01
CA SER A 109 1.52 17.51 -15.93
C SER A 109 2.46 16.39 -16.38
N SER A 110 3.46 16.06 -15.56
CA SER A 110 4.36 14.94 -15.84
C SER A 110 3.72 13.59 -15.47
N ARG A 111 4.19 12.51 -16.10
CA ARG A 111 3.82 11.14 -15.69
C ARG A 111 4.19 10.86 -14.23
N SER A 112 5.34 11.37 -13.77
CA SER A 112 5.77 11.20 -12.38
C SER A 112 4.85 11.92 -11.39
N ALA A 113 4.31 13.09 -11.75
CA ALA A 113 3.34 13.78 -10.93
C ALA A 113 2.01 13.00 -10.85
N VAL A 114 1.50 12.50 -11.99
CA VAL A 114 0.29 11.67 -11.99
C VAL A 114 0.50 10.35 -11.25
N ASN A 115 1.65 9.69 -11.39
CA ASN A 115 1.96 8.47 -10.68
C ASN A 115 1.90 8.66 -9.14
N ARG A 116 2.28 9.85 -8.64
CA ARG A 116 2.09 10.18 -7.22
C ARG A 116 0.61 10.31 -6.86
N LEU A 117 -0.21 10.91 -7.74
CA LEU A 117 -1.64 11.11 -7.45
C LEU A 117 -2.41 9.81 -7.26
N VAL A 118 -2.04 8.76 -7.97
CA VAL A 118 -2.66 7.42 -7.84
C VAL A 118 -1.95 6.53 -6.82
N ASN A 119 -0.76 6.92 -6.32
CA ASN A 119 -0.06 6.12 -5.33
C ASN A 119 -0.88 6.06 -4.02
N PRO A 120 -1.30 4.87 -3.54
CA PRO A 120 -2.10 4.74 -2.33
C PRO A 120 -1.46 5.32 -1.07
N PHE A 121 -0.15 5.52 -1.04
CA PHE A 121 0.59 6.05 0.11
C PHE A 121 0.98 7.53 -0.04
N TYR A 122 0.47 8.21 -1.08
CA TYR A 122 0.64 9.65 -1.26
C TYR A 122 -0.50 10.45 -0.63
N TRP A 123 -0.18 11.47 0.16
CA TRP A 123 -1.16 12.28 0.92
C TRP A 123 -1.19 13.76 0.53
N GLY A 124 -0.51 14.14 -0.55
CA GLY A 124 -0.25 15.54 -0.91
C GLY A 124 -1.26 16.17 -1.90
N HIS A 125 -2.48 15.65 -2.02
CA HIS A 125 -3.45 16.15 -2.99
C HIS A 125 -4.00 17.52 -2.59
N SER A 126 -3.93 18.50 -3.49
CA SER A 126 -4.63 19.77 -3.34
C SER A 126 -5.99 19.73 -4.04
N LEU A 127 -6.97 20.50 -3.54
CA LEU A 127 -8.28 20.62 -4.20
C LEU A 127 -8.18 21.14 -5.64
N ASP A 128 -7.19 21.98 -5.94
CA ASP A 128 -6.93 22.45 -7.31
C ASP A 128 -6.58 21.29 -8.25
N VAL A 129 -5.66 20.42 -7.81
CA VAL A 129 -5.28 19.23 -8.58
C VAL A 129 -6.48 18.31 -8.76
N LEU A 130 -7.27 18.08 -7.71
CA LEU A 130 -8.47 17.23 -7.81
C LEU A 130 -9.49 17.77 -8.81
N ARG A 131 -9.71 19.09 -8.84
CA ARG A 131 -10.61 19.73 -9.82
C ARG A 131 -10.12 19.57 -11.25
N ARG A 132 -8.82 19.76 -11.50
CA ARG A 132 -8.21 19.55 -12.82
C ARG A 132 -8.32 18.09 -13.29
N VAL A 133 -8.13 17.14 -12.38
CA VAL A 133 -8.32 15.71 -12.67
C VAL A 133 -9.79 15.43 -13.01
N ALA A 134 -10.74 15.94 -12.22
CA ALA A 134 -12.15 15.76 -12.47
C ALA A 134 -12.59 16.35 -13.82
N GLU A 135 -12.18 17.58 -14.14
CA GLU A 135 -12.44 18.22 -15.44
C GLU A 135 -11.89 17.39 -16.61
N ALA A 136 -10.66 16.87 -16.50
CA ALA A 136 -10.05 16.03 -17.52
C ALA A 136 -10.75 14.66 -17.71
N LEU A 137 -11.52 14.22 -16.73
CA LEU A 137 -12.29 12.97 -16.76
C LEU A 137 -13.79 13.20 -17.01
N GLY A 138 -14.25 14.46 -17.12
CA GLY A 138 -15.67 14.78 -17.26
C GLY A 138 -16.48 14.52 -15.99
N SER A 139 -15.84 14.60 -14.82
CA SER A 139 -16.39 14.36 -13.49
C SER A 139 -16.45 15.65 -12.66
N GLU A 140 -17.05 15.58 -11.47
CA GLU A 140 -17.09 16.67 -10.49
C GLU A 140 -16.51 16.22 -9.14
N VAL A 141 -15.81 17.12 -8.43
CA VAL A 141 -15.32 16.87 -7.07
C VAL A 141 -16.38 17.27 -6.04
N GLN A 142 -16.82 16.32 -5.22
CA GLN A 142 -17.69 16.58 -4.08
C GLN A 142 -16.93 16.43 -2.75
N VAL A 143 -17.07 17.41 -1.85
CA VAL A 143 -16.45 17.37 -0.50
C VAL A 143 -17.55 17.31 0.55
N LYS A 144 -17.50 16.28 1.39
CA LYS A 144 -18.46 16.07 2.49
C LYS A 144 -17.71 16.01 3.82
N PHE A 145 -18.19 16.79 4.79
CA PHE A 145 -17.77 16.66 6.18
C PHE A 145 -18.70 15.69 6.90
N ALA A 146 -18.14 14.81 7.73
CA ALA A 146 -18.89 13.91 8.60
C ALA A 146 -18.56 14.21 10.06
N ALA A 147 -19.53 14.06 10.95
CA ALA A 147 -19.28 14.14 12.38
C ALA A 147 -18.37 12.98 12.81
N LYS A 148 -17.38 13.26 13.68
CA LYS A 148 -16.61 12.18 14.32
C LYS A 148 -17.53 11.48 15.32
N ALA A 149 -17.68 10.17 15.22
CA ALA A 149 -18.22 9.38 16.32
C ALA A 149 -17.32 9.60 17.54
N SER A 150 -17.91 10.08 18.62
CA SER A 150 -17.24 10.32 19.91
C SER A 150 -17.21 9.03 20.72
#